data_AF-A0A936UC70-F1
#
_entry.id   AF-A0A936UC70-F1
#
_cell.length_a   1.000
_cell.length_b   1.000
_cell.length_c   1.000
_cell.angle_alpha   90.00
_cell.angle_beta   90.00
_cell.angle_gamma   90.00
#
_symmetry.space_group_name_H-M   'P 1'
#
loop_
_entity.id
_entity.type
_entity.pdbx_description
1 polymer ?
#
loop_
_entity_poly.entity_id
_entity_poly.type
_entity_poly.pdbx_seq_one_letter_code
_entity_poly.pdbx_strand_id
1 'polypeptide(L)'
;MLVGTPWEPPLAGSILFLEEVGEEPYRIDRWLTHFALTGRLATCAGIVFGKFKDCGPADKGSFQGTWTWQEVVADRLGKLGVPILAGLRFGHVPDKSTLPVGVLAELDVAKGTLTLLEPAVS
;
A
#
# COMPACT_ATOMS: atom_id res chain seq x y z
N MET A 1 12.74 -2.58 3.01
CA MET A 1 11.67 -2.97 3.95
C MET A 1 12.27 -3.32 5.30
N LEU A 2 11.64 -2.89 6.40
CA LEU A 2 12.02 -3.22 7.77
C LEU A 2 11.28 -4.44 8.34
N VAL A 3 10.52 -5.13 7.48
CA VAL A 3 9.63 -6.24 7.85
C VAL A 3 10.42 -7.33 8.58
N GLY A 4 9.93 -7.75 9.74
CA GLY A 4 10.58 -8.77 10.57
C GLY A 4 11.81 -8.30 11.37
N THR A 5 12.13 -7.00 11.36
CA THR A 5 13.20 -6.41 12.21
C THR A 5 12.63 -5.78 13.49
N PRO A 6 13.46 -5.47 14.50
CA PRO A 6 13.02 -4.72 15.69
C PRO A 6 12.48 -3.31 15.40
N TRP A 7 12.69 -2.77 14.19
CA TRP A 7 12.24 -1.45 13.77
C TRP A 7 10.99 -1.49 12.88
N GLU A 8 10.37 -2.66 12.75
CA GLU A 8 9.07 -2.77 12.08
C GLU A 8 8.00 -2.00 12.87
N PRO A 9 7.20 -1.13 12.21
CA PRO A 9 6.10 -0.46 12.89
C PRO A 9 5.03 -1.48 13.33
N PRO A 10 4.27 -1.20 14.41
CA PRO A 10 3.18 -2.06 14.81
C PRO A 10 2.10 -2.12 13.72
N LEU A 11 1.80 -3.33 13.23
CA LEU A 11 0.85 -3.54 12.12
C LEU A 11 -0.55 -3.97 12.59
N ALA A 12 -0.63 -4.70 13.69
CA ALA A 12 -1.88 -5.25 14.19
C ALA A 12 -2.89 -4.13 14.51
N GLY A 13 -4.06 -4.17 13.86
CA GLY A 13 -5.11 -3.16 14.00
C GLY A 13 -4.81 -1.81 13.33
N SER A 14 -3.68 -1.68 12.63
CA SER A 14 -3.29 -0.44 11.96
C SER A 14 -3.89 -0.32 10.56
N ILE A 15 -3.94 0.91 10.03
CA ILE A 15 -4.15 1.17 8.60
C ILE A 15 -2.78 1.41 7.97
N LEU A 16 -2.35 0.50 7.09
CA LEU A 16 -1.04 0.54 6.44
C LEU A 16 -1.10 1.39 5.16
N PHE A 17 -0.16 2.33 4.99
CA PHE A 17 -0.02 3.14 3.77
C PHE A 17 1.15 2.65 2.93
N LEU A 18 0.93 2.47 1.63
CA LEU A 18 1.95 2.03 0.66
C LEU A 18 1.94 2.94 -0.58
N GLU A 19 3.11 3.36 -1.02
CA GLU A 19 3.33 4.16 -2.23
C GLU A 19 4.73 3.87 -2.78
N GLU A 20 4.94 4.06 -4.09
CA GLU A 20 6.19 3.70 -4.76
C GLU A 20 6.47 4.59 -5.99
N VAL A 21 7.74 4.63 -6.42
CA VAL A 21 8.18 5.35 -7.62
C VAL A 21 9.15 4.52 -8.46
N GLY A 22 8.85 4.37 -9.74
CA GLY A 22 9.74 3.72 -10.71
C GLY A 22 9.92 2.22 -10.50
N GLU A 23 9.13 1.62 -9.62
CA GLU A 23 9.16 0.18 -9.35
C GLU A 23 8.34 -0.56 -10.41
N GLU A 24 8.99 -1.44 -11.17
CA GLU A 24 8.29 -2.28 -12.14
C GLU A 24 7.37 -3.29 -11.43
N PRO A 25 6.25 -3.70 -12.05
CA PRO A 25 5.27 -4.62 -11.47
C PRO A 25 5.85 -5.91 -10.87
N TYR A 26 6.91 -6.49 -11.47
CA TYR A 26 7.54 -7.71 -10.93
C TYR A 26 8.30 -7.47 -9.61
N ARG A 27 8.78 -6.24 -9.37
CA ARG A 27 9.44 -5.88 -8.11
C ARG A 27 8.40 -5.66 -7.03
N ILE A 28 7.30 -5.01 -7.40
CA ILE A 28 6.09 -4.87 -6.58
C ILE A 28 5.58 -6.23 -6.14
N ASP A 29 5.48 -7.16 -7.08
CA ASP A 29 5.11 -8.55 -6.84
C ASP A 29 6.02 -9.21 -5.81
N ARG A 30 7.34 -9.08 -6.00
CA ARG A 30 8.34 -9.70 -5.14
C ARG A 30 8.21 -9.22 -3.69
N TRP A 31 8.15 -7.90 -3.47
CA TRP A 31 8.09 -7.38 -2.11
C TRP A 31 6.72 -7.60 -1.47
N LEU A 32 5.61 -7.51 -2.22
CA LEU A 32 4.27 -7.83 -1.73
C LEU A 32 4.16 -9.30 -1.35
N THR A 33 4.68 -10.21 -2.17
CA THR A 33 4.70 -11.64 -1.90
C THR A 33 5.47 -11.93 -0.61
N HIS A 34 6.67 -11.35 -0.47
CA HIS A 34 7.44 -11.49 0.77
C HIS A 34 6.65 -11.01 2.00
N PHE A 35 6.07 -9.81 1.91
CA PHE A 35 5.34 -9.23 3.04
C PHE A 35 4.08 -10.04 3.38
N ALA A 36 3.32 -10.50 2.37
CA ALA A 36 2.18 -11.37 2.57
C ALA A 36 2.56 -12.70 3.23
N LEU A 37 3.68 -13.31 2.82
CA LEU A 37 4.18 -14.57 3.40
C LEU A 37 4.58 -14.44 4.87
N THR A 38 4.88 -13.24 5.36
CA THR A 38 5.12 -13.02 6.79
C THR A 38 3.85 -13.14 7.65
N GLY A 39 2.67 -13.17 7.04
CA GLY A 39 1.37 -13.17 7.72
C GLY A 39 0.98 -11.82 8.34
N ARG A 40 1.87 -10.83 8.32
CA ARG A 40 1.70 -9.57 9.03
C ARG A 40 0.66 -8.66 8.39
N LEU A 41 0.55 -8.66 7.07
CA LEU A 41 -0.47 -7.89 6.35
C LEU A 41 -1.90 -8.28 6.78
N ALA A 42 -2.13 -9.55 7.14
CA ALA A 42 -3.43 -10.03 7.61
C ALA A 42 -3.82 -9.46 8.99
N THR A 43 -2.88 -8.87 9.72
CA THR A 43 -3.13 -8.26 11.04
C THR A 43 -3.58 -6.80 10.94
N CYS A 44 -3.41 -6.16 9.78
CA CYS A 44 -3.84 -4.77 9.57
C CYS A 44 -5.38 -4.67 9.58
N ALA A 45 -5.90 -3.56 10.10
CA ALA A 45 -7.32 -3.21 9.98
C ALA A 45 -7.68 -2.73 8.55
N GLY A 46 -6.69 -2.27 7.80
CA GLY A 46 -6.85 -1.85 6.41
C GLY A 46 -5.52 -1.57 5.73
N ILE A 47 -5.51 -1.58 4.40
CA ILE A 47 -4.33 -1.22 3.59
C ILE A 47 -4.76 -0.18 2.57
N VAL A 48 -3.96 0.87 2.45
CA VAL A 48 -4.19 1.98 1.54
C VAL A 48 -3.00 2.12 0.59
N PHE A 49 -3.29 2.06 -0.70
CA PHE A 49 -2.33 2.35 -1.76
C PHE A 49 -2.51 3.79 -2.25
N GLY A 50 -1.42 4.55 -2.16
CA GLY A 50 -1.33 5.90 -2.68
C GLY A 50 -1.09 5.91 -4.19
N LYS A 51 -0.29 6.86 -4.65
CA LYS A 51 0.11 6.95 -6.06
C LYS A 51 1.40 6.19 -6.29
N PHE A 52 1.33 5.21 -7.20
CA PHE A 52 2.47 4.48 -7.74
C PHE A 52 2.92 5.19 -9.01
N LYS A 53 3.94 6.03 -8.90
CA LYS A 53 4.40 6.87 -10.01
C LYS A 53 5.40 6.11 -10.87
N ASP A 54 5.25 6.14 -12.18
CA ASP A 54 6.16 5.46 -13.12
C ASP A 54 6.36 3.96 -12.84
N CYS A 55 5.38 3.31 -12.18
CA CYS A 55 5.41 1.90 -11.79
C CYS A 55 4.71 0.98 -12.81
N GLY A 56 4.74 1.38 -14.08
CA GLY A 56 4.22 0.58 -15.19
C GLY A 56 5.23 -0.49 -15.63
N PRO A 57 4.81 -1.49 -16.40
CA PRO A 57 5.75 -2.37 -17.07
C PRO A 57 6.68 -1.55 -17.98
N ALA A 58 7.99 -1.75 -17.85
CA ALA A 58 8.95 -1.10 -18.72
C ALA A 58 8.94 -1.79 -20.09
N ASP A 59 8.92 -1.00 -21.16
CA ASP A 59 9.02 -1.50 -22.54
C ASP A 59 10.50 -1.80 -22.88
N LYS A 60 11.11 -2.73 -22.14
CA LYS A 60 12.54 -3.06 -22.23
C LYS A 60 12.75 -4.55 -22.53
N GLY A 61 12.74 -4.90 -23.82
CA GLY A 61 13.24 -6.20 -24.31
C GLY A 61 12.25 -7.37 -24.26
N SER A 62 12.77 -8.60 -24.37
CA SER A 62 12.05 -9.85 -24.70
C SER A 62 11.09 -10.39 -23.63
N PHE A 63 11.01 -9.75 -22.46
CA PHE A 63 10.00 -10.04 -21.43
C PHE A 63 9.12 -8.80 -21.24
N GLN A 64 8.05 -8.72 -22.02
CA GLN A 64 6.98 -7.76 -21.74
C GLN A 64 6.15 -8.27 -20.57
N GLY A 65 6.44 -7.74 -19.38
CA GLY A 65 5.50 -7.85 -18.27
C GLY A 65 4.20 -7.16 -18.68
N THR A 66 3.09 -7.89 -18.73
CA THR A 66 1.79 -7.31 -19.11
C THR A 66 1.01 -6.75 -17.92
N TRP A 67 1.39 -7.16 -16.71
CA TRP A 67 0.66 -6.82 -15.51
C TRP A 67 0.96 -5.40 -15.05
N THR A 68 -0.10 -4.69 -14.70
CA THR A 68 -0.07 -3.45 -13.95
C THR A 68 0.20 -3.73 -12.47
N TRP A 69 0.65 -2.72 -11.71
CA TRP A 69 0.80 -2.87 -10.27
C TRP A 69 -0.54 -3.16 -9.56
N GLN A 70 -1.65 -2.64 -10.09
CA GLN A 70 -2.99 -2.90 -9.54
C GLN A 70 -3.36 -4.38 -9.67
N GLU A 71 -3.05 -5.00 -10.81
CA GLU A 71 -3.29 -6.44 -11.02
C GLU A 71 -2.43 -7.28 -10.08
N VAL A 72 -1.16 -6.89 -9.87
CA VAL A 72 -0.28 -7.53 -8.88
C VAL A 72 -0.87 -7.44 -7.47
N VAL A 73 -1.30 -6.25 -7.05
CA VAL A 73 -1.93 -6.04 -5.73
C VAL A 73 -3.20 -6.86 -5.59
N ALA A 74 -4.07 -6.86 -6.61
CA ALA A 74 -5.32 -7.60 -6.60
C ALA A 74 -5.10 -9.11 -6.48
N ASP A 75 -4.11 -9.65 -7.20
CA ASP A 75 -3.78 -11.07 -7.14
C ASP A 75 -3.16 -11.47 -5.79
N ARG A 76 -2.16 -10.71 -5.33
CA ARG A 76 -1.41 -11.06 -4.10
C ARG A 76 -2.20 -10.80 -2.83
N LEU A 77 -3.02 -9.75 -2.78
CA LEU A 77 -3.71 -9.34 -1.57
C LEU A 77 -5.23 -9.56 -1.60
N GLY A 78 -5.83 -9.87 -2.75
CA GLY A 78 -7.29 -10.00 -2.89
C GLY A 78 -7.92 -11.09 -2.02
N LYS A 79 -7.12 -12.07 -1.56
CA LYS A 79 -7.56 -13.16 -0.66
C LYS A 79 -7.26 -12.92 0.82
N LEU A 80 -6.67 -11.77 1.16
CA LEU A 80 -6.20 -11.46 2.52
C LEU A 80 -7.35 -11.23 3.52
N GLY A 81 -8.54 -10.87 3.03
CA GLY A 81 -9.70 -10.54 3.87
C GLY A 81 -9.60 -9.19 4.57
N VAL A 82 -8.58 -8.39 4.26
CA VAL A 82 -8.34 -7.05 4.80
C VAL A 82 -8.93 -6.01 3.82
N PRO A 83 -9.60 -4.94 4.31
CA PRO A 83 -10.05 -3.85 3.46
C PRO A 83 -8.89 -3.17 2.74
N ILE A 84 -8.98 -3.06 1.41
CA ILE A 84 -7.95 -2.42 0.57
C ILE A 84 -8.56 -1.27 -0.21
N LEU A 85 -7.97 -0.08 -0.10
CA LEU A 85 -8.31 1.09 -0.91
C LEU A 85 -7.10 1.54 -1.71
N ALA A 86 -7.28 1.84 -3.00
CA ALA A 86 -6.22 2.35 -3.86
C ALA A 86 -6.59 3.71 -4.45
N GLY A 87 -5.57 4.54 -4.71
CA GLY A 87 -5.72 5.79 -5.46
C GLY A 87 -5.89 7.04 -4.60
N LEU A 88 -5.72 6.94 -3.28
CA LEU A 88 -5.66 8.10 -2.40
C LEU A 88 -4.47 9.01 -2.77
N ARG A 89 -4.65 10.32 -2.54
CA ARG A 89 -3.73 11.36 -3.01
C ARG A 89 -2.54 11.54 -2.06
N PHE A 90 -1.68 10.54 -1.94
CA PHE A 90 -0.38 10.64 -1.29
C PHE A 90 0.69 9.90 -2.08
N GLY A 91 1.95 10.13 -1.73
CA GLY A 91 3.13 9.66 -2.46
C GLY A 91 3.78 10.76 -3.29
N HIS A 92 4.57 10.37 -4.29
CA HIS A 92 5.36 11.30 -5.10
C HIS A 92 4.55 12.03 -6.20
N VAL A 93 3.54 12.80 -5.78
CA VAL A 93 2.69 13.62 -6.66
C VAL A 93 2.65 15.09 -6.22
N PRO A 94 2.38 16.04 -7.15
CA PRO A 94 2.25 17.46 -6.81
C PRO A 94 1.15 17.73 -5.78
N ASP A 95 -0.03 17.14 -5.99
CA ASP A 95 -1.19 17.29 -5.12
C ASP A 95 -1.24 16.18 -4.06
N LYS A 96 -0.32 16.25 -3.09
CA LYS A 96 -0.24 15.29 -1.98
C LYS A 96 -0.91 15.80 -0.72
N SER A 97 -1.73 14.94 -0.11
CA SER A 97 -2.28 15.13 1.22
C SER A 97 -1.22 14.83 2.28
N THR A 98 -1.20 15.60 3.36
CA THR A 98 -0.40 15.30 4.55
C THR A 98 -1.12 14.25 5.39
N LEU A 99 -0.45 13.14 5.67
CA LEU A 99 -0.98 12.05 6.48
C LEU A 99 -0.21 11.96 7.80
N PRO A 100 -0.85 12.26 8.95
CA PRO A 100 -0.25 11.98 10.25
C PRO A 100 -0.17 10.47 10.49
N VAL A 101 0.94 10.02 11.06
CA VAL A 101 1.19 8.61 11.38
C VAL A 101 1.01 8.40 12.88
N GLY A 102 0.32 7.32 13.25
CA GLY A 102 0.08 6.95 14.65
C GLY A 102 -1.17 7.54 15.27
N VAL A 103 -2.02 8.20 14.48
CA VAL A 103 -3.34 8.68 14.92
C VAL A 103 -4.46 7.74 14.53
N LEU A 104 -5.55 7.78 15.28
CA LEU A 104 -6.76 7.01 14.99
C LEU A 104 -7.44 7.51 13.71
N ALA A 105 -7.79 6.58 12.82
CA ALA A 105 -8.46 6.87 11.56
C ALA A 105 -9.47 5.78 11.20
N GLU A 106 -10.48 6.15 10.42
CA GLU A 106 -11.46 5.25 9.80
C GLU A 106 -11.15 5.09 8.31
N LEU A 107 -11.14 3.84 7.83
CA LEU A 107 -11.08 3.51 6.41
C LEU A 107 -12.43 2.94 5.95
N ASP A 108 -13.08 3.64 5.03
CA ASP A 108 -14.32 3.18 4.38
C ASP A 108 -14.05 2.95 2.90
N VAL A 109 -13.86 1.69 2.53
CA VAL A 109 -13.57 1.28 1.14
C VAL A 109 -14.78 1.50 0.21
N ALA A 110 -16.00 1.38 0.73
CA ALA A 110 -17.21 1.57 -0.07
C ALA A 110 -17.41 3.04 -0.44
N LYS A 111 -17.09 3.96 0.47
CA LYS A 111 -17.08 5.41 0.20
C LYS A 111 -15.79 5.90 -0.43
N GLY A 112 -14.71 5.10 -0.39
CA GLY A 112 -13.39 5.49 -0.85
C GLY A 112 -12.74 6.57 0.02
N THR A 113 -13.03 6.57 1.33
CA THR A 113 -12.60 7.63 2.26
C THR A 113 -11.67 7.10 3.35
N LEU A 114 -10.74 7.96 3.75
CA LEU A 114 -9.95 7.82 4.95
C LEU A 114 -10.16 9.08 5.80
N THR A 115 -10.60 8.90 7.03
CA THR A 115 -10.97 10.02 7.91
C THR A 115 -10.19 9.94 9.21
N LEU A 116 -9.51 11.03 9.58
CA LEU A 116 -8.86 11.14 10.88
C LEU A 116 -9.94 11.30 11.96
N LEU A 117 -9.86 10.50 13.00
CA LEU A 117 -10.83 10.52 14.12
C LEU A 117 -10.33 11.35 15.31
N GLU A 118 -9.09 11.82 15.26
CA GLU A 118 -8.49 12.67 16.28
C GLU A 118 -7.54 13.73 15.69
N PRO A 119 -7.28 14.84 16.41
CA PRO A 119 -6.29 15.84 16.00
C PRO A 119 -4.88 15.27 15.98
N ALA A 120 -4.09 15.63 14.97
CA ALA A 120 -2.68 15.25 14.88
C ALA A 120 -1.73 16.16 15.66
N VAL A 121 -2.20 17.35 16.05
CA VAL A 121 -1.47 18.37 16.80
C VAL A 121 -2.42 19.05 17.79
N SER A 122 -1.86 19.57 18.89
CA SER A 122 -2.57 20.30 19.95
C SER A 122 -2.76 21.77 19.64
#